data_AF-A0A6M8J1Z9-F1
#
_entry.id   AF-A0A6M8J1Z9-F1
#
_cell.length_a   1.000
_cell.length_b   1.000
_cell.length_c   1.000
_cell.angle_alpha   90.00
_cell.angle_beta   90.00
_cell.angle_gamma   90.00
#
_symmetry.space_group_name_H-M   'P 1'
#
loop_
_entity.id
_entity.type
_entity.pdbx_description
1 polymer ?
#
loop_
_entity_poly.entity_id
_entity_poly.type
_entity_poly.pdbx_seq_one_letter_code
_entity_poly.pdbx_strand_id
1 'polypeptide(L)'
;MIESASARFDFLAAAGRPVRLGIVGGTFDPIHQGHLMVGEAAREQLGLDAVLFMPAGTSVFKRQAVHAAAGDRLEMVRRAVASNPRFDACPIEVERRGPSYAVDSLSDLSAFFGSACRLFFVVGADAAARVGQWRDPERLASLATFVVAHRAGRAESAQAAAEHLTARGFRVQVLDCEAPAVSSTQVRERAACGGSLRYLVPDAVAGLIAERGLYGFRARPLDAAATREAADDGGLGRLLSERGIEDAFDPAFEDAVIEALRVRVSPRRLEHILGVRDAAVSLARAYGADATLARLAGLLHDWDKSYGDAAIRARALALDPPIDARAVHGMPALLHGPTAAIALQAVARFVPAEALQAVARHTAGAVDMSDLDMVVYVADAIEPSRRYPGVDRLRALVGEVSLEHLFLETFRHILTNLLERGRTVHPLSLDVWNRYAAERRFPEHPRALK
;
A
#
# COMPACT_ATOMS: atom_id res chain seq x y z
N MET A 1 -24.62 -22.38 0.08
CA MET A 1 -23.37 -22.62 0.84
C MET A 1 -22.29 -21.76 0.22
N ILE A 2 -21.39 -21.20 1.02
CA ILE A 2 -20.25 -20.42 0.52
C ILE A 2 -19.25 -21.34 -0.20
N GLU A 3 -18.60 -20.84 -1.24
CA GLU A 3 -17.57 -21.59 -2.00
C GLU A 3 -16.18 -21.50 -1.35
N SER A 4 -15.92 -20.39 -0.67
CA SER A 4 -14.66 -20.11 0.03
C SER A 4 -14.94 -19.27 1.28
N ALA A 5 -14.22 -19.56 2.36
CA ALA A 5 -14.23 -18.73 3.57
C ALA A 5 -12.99 -17.84 3.65
N SER A 6 -11.88 -18.24 3.02
CA SER A 6 -10.58 -17.59 3.11
C SER A 6 -9.63 -18.07 2.00
N ALA A 7 -8.73 -17.21 1.54
CA ALA A 7 -7.75 -17.63 0.53
C ALA A 7 -6.71 -18.61 1.09
N ARG A 8 -6.45 -18.56 2.41
CA ARG A 8 -5.37 -19.31 3.06
C ARG A 8 -5.83 -20.57 3.76
N PHE A 9 -7.04 -20.61 4.30
CA PHE A 9 -7.42 -21.61 5.29
C PHE A 9 -8.57 -22.54 4.88
N ASP A 10 -9.06 -22.45 3.65
CA ASP A 10 -10.12 -23.35 3.17
C ASP A 10 -9.72 -24.84 3.27
N PHE A 11 -8.43 -25.15 3.15
CA PHE A 11 -7.90 -26.50 3.35
C PHE A 11 -8.18 -27.08 4.76
N LEU A 12 -8.44 -26.24 5.77
CA LEU A 12 -8.77 -26.70 7.11
C LEU A 12 -10.08 -27.49 7.15
N ALA A 13 -10.99 -27.29 6.20
CA ALA A 13 -12.20 -28.10 6.06
C ALA A 13 -11.88 -29.58 5.81
N ALA A 14 -10.72 -29.87 5.21
CA ALA A 14 -10.26 -31.22 4.88
C ALA A 14 -9.16 -31.74 5.83
N ALA A 15 -8.87 -31.05 6.94
CA ALA A 15 -7.71 -31.35 7.79
C ALA A 15 -7.75 -32.71 8.50
N GLY A 16 -8.90 -33.41 8.52
CA GLY A 16 -9.04 -34.74 9.12
C GLY A 16 -8.82 -34.80 10.64
N ARG A 17 -8.72 -33.64 11.30
CA ARG A 17 -8.51 -33.48 12.74
C ARG A 17 -9.41 -32.35 13.29
N PRO A 18 -9.64 -32.29 14.62
CA PRO A 18 -10.29 -31.14 15.22
C PRO A 18 -9.53 -29.83 14.90
N VAL A 19 -10.26 -28.81 14.47
CA VAL A 19 -9.75 -27.47 14.17
C VAL A 19 -10.38 -26.45 15.10
N ARG A 20 -9.59 -25.51 15.61
CA ARG A 20 -10.05 -24.39 16.44
C ARG A 20 -9.86 -23.10 15.65
N LEU A 21 -10.95 -22.52 15.18
CA LEU A 21 -10.92 -21.35 14.30
C LEU A 21 -11.46 -20.11 15.00
N GLY A 22 -10.63 -19.08 15.10
CA GLY A 22 -11.03 -17.77 15.61
C GLY A 22 -11.71 -16.94 14.54
N ILE A 23 -12.80 -16.25 14.89
CA ILE A 23 -13.50 -15.31 14.02
C ILE A 23 -13.55 -13.96 14.72
N VAL A 24 -12.80 -12.97 14.22
CA VAL A 24 -12.85 -11.59 14.69
C VAL A 24 -13.79 -10.82 13.77
N GLY A 25 -15.00 -10.57 14.24
CA GLY A 25 -16.01 -9.81 13.51
C GLY A 25 -15.93 -8.32 13.82
N GLY A 26 -16.06 -7.47 12.80
CA GLY A 26 -16.03 -6.02 13.02
C GLY A 26 -16.34 -5.21 11.78
N THR A 27 -16.66 -3.92 11.96
CA THR A 27 -16.80 -3.02 10.82
C THR A 27 -15.44 -2.77 10.16
N PHE A 28 -14.35 -2.71 10.94
CA PHE A 28 -12.99 -2.42 10.45
C PHE A 28 -12.92 -1.19 9.54
N ASP A 29 -13.30 -0.03 10.10
CA ASP A 29 -13.40 1.23 9.35
C ASP A 29 -12.49 2.35 9.91
N PRO A 30 -11.15 2.18 9.91
CA PRO A 30 -10.39 1.03 9.38
C PRO A 30 -10.06 -0.04 10.43
N ILE A 31 -9.51 -1.18 9.99
CA ILE A 31 -8.79 -2.11 10.87
C ILE A 31 -7.56 -1.41 11.47
N HIS A 32 -7.16 -1.77 12.69
CA HIS A 32 -6.12 -1.08 13.45
C HIS A 32 -5.41 -2.05 14.40
N GLN A 33 -4.30 -1.61 15.01
CA GLN A 33 -3.44 -2.48 15.84
C GLN A 33 -4.20 -3.17 16.97
N GLY A 34 -5.13 -2.46 17.64
CA GLY A 34 -5.97 -3.07 18.67
C GLY A 34 -6.78 -4.29 18.19
N HIS A 35 -7.25 -4.33 16.93
CA HIS A 35 -7.95 -5.51 16.40
C HIS A 35 -6.99 -6.69 16.19
N LEU A 36 -5.78 -6.42 15.66
CA LEU A 36 -4.78 -7.45 15.39
C LEU A 36 -4.26 -8.08 16.67
N MET A 37 -4.01 -7.27 17.70
CA MET A 37 -3.57 -7.75 19.02
C MET A 37 -4.63 -8.62 19.70
N VAL A 38 -5.91 -8.26 19.59
CA VAL A 38 -7.00 -9.11 20.09
C VAL A 38 -7.05 -10.45 19.35
N GLY A 39 -6.88 -10.44 18.02
CA GLY A 39 -6.82 -11.68 17.23
C GLY A 39 -5.65 -12.57 17.63
N GLU A 40 -4.47 -11.99 17.87
CA GLU A 40 -3.26 -12.76 18.23
C GLU A 40 -3.35 -13.31 19.64
N ALA A 41 -3.79 -12.49 20.60
CA ALA A 41 -4.01 -12.94 21.97
C ALA A 41 -5.04 -14.09 22.02
N ALA A 42 -6.14 -13.99 21.26
CA ALA A 42 -7.11 -15.08 21.15
C ALA A 42 -6.47 -16.34 20.55
N ARG A 43 -5.63 -16.20 19.53
CA ARG A 43 -4.91 -17.32 18.92
C ARG A 43 -4.01 -18.04 19.92
N GLU A 44 -3.23 -17.28 20.67
CA GLU A 44 -2.26 -17.82 21.64
C GLU A 44 -2.93 -18.45 22.85
N GLN A 45 -3.78 -17.69 23.54
CA GLN A 45 -4.37 -18.11 24.81
C GLN A 45 -5.36 -19.26 24.63
N LEU A 46 -6.05 -19.31 23.48
CA LEU A 46 -7.08 -20.32 23.22
C LEU A 46 -6.58 -21.44 22.30
N GLY A 47 -5.30 -21.44 21.92
CA GLY A 47 -4.70 -22.44 21.03
C GLY A 47 -5.45 -22.57 19.71
N LEU A 48 -5.74 -21.44 19.06
CA LEU A 48 -6.44 -21.43 17.77
C LEU A 48 -5.46 -21.80 16.64
N ASP A 49 -5.91 -22.63 15.71
CA ASP A 49 -5.15 -23.01 14.53
C ASP A 49 -4.96 -21.84 13.57
N ALA A 50 -6.00 -21.00 13.43
CA ALA A 50 -6.05 -19.83 12.57
C ALA A 50 -7.12 -18.83 13.06
N VAL A 51 -7.02 -17.59 12.58
CA VAL A 51 -7.98 -16.52 12.86
C VAL A 51 -8.43 -15.85 11.56
N LEU A 52 -9.74 -15.76 11.36
CA LEU A 52 -10.37 -15.03 10.27
C LEU A 52 -10.86 -13.67 10.75
N PHE A 53 -10.44 -12.61 10.06
CA PHE A 53 -10.98 -11.27 10.24
C PHE A 53 -12.13 -11.06 9.26
N MET A 54 -13.34 -10.93 9.77
CA MET A 54 -14.57 -10.87 8.98
C MET A 54 -15.15 -9.44 8.98
N PRO A 55 -14.79 -8.59 8.00
CA PRO A 55 -15.37 -7.26 7.84
C PRO A 55 -16.87 -7.36 7.59
N ALA A 56 -17.65 -6.57 8.34
CA ALA A 56 -19.08 -6.51 8.15
C ALA A 56 -19.44 -6.03 6.73
N GLY A 57 -20.45 -6.61 6.10
CA GLY A 57 -20.97 -6.16 4.80
C GLY A 57 -21.74 -4.86 4.93
N THR A 58 -23.07 -4.94 4.81
CA THR A 58 -23.97 -3.83 5.18
C THR A 58 -24.44 -4.03 6.62
N SER A 59 -23.80 -3.36 7.58
CA SER A 59 -24.21 -3.45 8.98
C SER A 59 -25.58 -2.82 9.20
N VAL A 60 -26.55 -3.60 9.70
CA VAL A 60 -27.89 -3.13 10.08
C VAL A 60 -27.86 -2.11 11.22
N PHE A 61 -26.82 -2.12 12.05
CA PHE A 61 -26.70 -1.26 13.24
C PHE A 61 -25.94 0.06 12.99
N LYS A 62 -25.28 0.24 11.82
CA LYS A 62 -24.38 1.38 11.55
C LYS A 62 -24.53 1.99 10.14
N ARG A 63 -25.71 1.92 9.52
CA ARG A 63 -25.91 2.37 8.11
C ARG A 63 -25.49 3.81 7.80
N GLN A 64 -25.42 4.71 8.80
CA GLN A 64 -25.01 6.12 8.63
C GLN A 64 -23.60 6.44 9.15
N ALA A 65 -22.84 5.45 9.66
CA ALA A 65 -21.55 5.67 10.35
C ALA A 65 -20.38 4.86 9.76
N VAL A 66 -20.53 4.31 8.56
CA VAL A 66 -19.46 3.62 7.82
C VAL A 66 -18.97 4.57 6.72
N HIS A 67 -17.68 4.85 6.72
CA HIS A 67 -17.06 5.84 5.84
C HIS A 67 -16.39 5.22 4.61
N ALA A 68 -15.71 4.07 4.76
CA ALA A 68 -15.10 3.37 3.63
C ALA A 68 -16.04 2.30 3.04
N ALA A 69 -15.98 2.11 1.72
CA ALA A 69 -16.76 1.07 1.04
C ALA A 69 -16.38 -0.33 1.57
N ALA A 70 -17.30 -1.28 1.48
CA ALA A 70 -17.07 -2.63 1.99
C ALA A 70 -15.86 -3.32 1.33
N GLY A 71 -15.64 -3.09 0.03
CA GLY A 71 -14.45 -3.55 -0.69
C GLY A 71 -13.15 -2.94 -0.18
N ASP A 72 -13.13 -1.64 0.13
CA ASP A 72 -11.95 -0.98 0.72
C ASP A 72 -11.63 -1.52 2.10
N ARG A 73 -12.65 -1.78 2.93
CA ARG A 73 -12.47 -2.36 4.27
C ARG A 73 -11.94 -3.78 4.18
N LEU A 74 -12.44 -4.59 3.26
CA LEU A 74 -11.90 -5.93 3.01
C LEU A 74 -10.44 -5.88 2.55
N GLU A 75 -10.10 -4.96 1.64
CA GLU A 75 -8.73 -4.77 1.18
C GLU A 75 -7.80 -4.29 2.30
N MET A 76 -8.25 -3.38 3.17
CA MET A 76 -7.52 -3.00 4.37
C MET A 76 -7.29 -4.20 5.30
N VAL A 77 -8.28 -5.06 5.50
CA VAL A 77 -8.12 -6.28 6.31
C VAL A 77 -7.10 -7.23 5.67
N ARG A 78 -7.18 -7.48 4.36
CA ARG A 78 -6.21 -8.32 3.62
C ARG A 78 -4.78 -7.81 3.79
N ARG A 79 -4.56 -6.51 3.59
CA ARG A 79 -3.24 -5.88 3.78
C ARG A 79 -2.77 -5.94 5.24
N ALA A 80 -3.68 -5.80 6.21
CA ALA A 80 -3.35 -5.83 7.63
C ALA A 80 -2.88 -7.21 8.11
N VAL A 81 -3.46 -8.29 7.59
CA VAL A 81 -3.18 -9.66 8.03
C VAL A 81 -2.12 -10.38 7.19
N ALA A 82 -1.68 -9.78 6.10
CA ALA A 82 -0.80 -10.41 5.11
C ALA A 82 0.49 -10.99 5.71
N SER A 83 1.10 -10.32 6.70
CA SER A 83 2.34 -10.74 7.33
C SER A 83 2.19 -11.84 8.40
N ASN A 84 0.98 -12.09 8.90
CA ASN A 84 0.74 -13.12 9.90
C ASN A 84 0.25 -14.42 9.21
N PRO A 85 1.01 -15.53 9.23
CA PRO A 85 0.65 -16.77 8.56
C PRO A 85 -0.55 -17.49 9.20
N ARG A 86 -0.98 -17.05 10.39
CA ARG A 86 -2.14 -17.59 11.11
C ARG A 86 -3.41 -16.77 10.91
N PHE A 87 -3.33 -15.65 10.18
CA PHE A 87 -4.46 -14.77 9.91
C PHE A 87 -4.85 -14.76 8.43
N ASP A 88 -6.14 -14.56 8.18
CA ASP A 88 -6.67 -14.25 6.84
C ASP A 88 -7.93 -13.38 6.92
N ALA A 89 -8.27 -12.74 5.81
CA ALA A 89 -9.51 -11.99 5.64
C ALA A 89 -10.64 -12.91 5.17
N CYS A 90 -11.81 -12.82 5.82
CA CYS A 90 -13.01 -13.56 5.45
C CYS A 90 -13.99 -12.64 4.70
N PRO A 91 -14.22 -12.84 3.39
CA PRO A 91 -14.98 -11.90 2.58
C PRO A 91 -16.49 -12.10 2.63
N ILE A 92 -16.97 -13.18 3.28
CA ILE A 92 -18.35 -13.69 3.13
C ILE A 92 -19.44 -12.65 3.42
N GLU A 93 -19.23 -11.74 4.38
CA GLU A 93 -20.22 -10.68 4.66
C GLU A 93 -20.15 -9.54 3.66
N VAL A 94 -18.96 -9.20 3.15
CA VAL A 94 -18.78 -8.15 2.14
C VAL A 94 -19.35 -8.58 0.79
N GLU A 95 -19.26 -9.87 0.46
CA GLU A 95 -19.79 -10.44 -0.79
C GLU A 95 -21.29 -10.76 -0.71
N ARG A 96 -21.86 -10.84 0.51
CA ARG A 96 -23.28 -11.12 0.70
C ARG A 96 -24.14 -9.93 0.26
N ARG A 97 -25.16 -10.21 -0.56
CA ARG A 97 -26.21 -9.23 -0.88
C ARG A 97 -27.12 -9.00 0.32
N GLY A 98 -27.35 -7.73 0.66
CA GLY A 98 -28.28 -7.34 1.72
C GLY A 98 -27.66 -7.24 3.13
N PRO A 99 -28.48 -7.16 4.18
CA PRO A 99 -27.98 -7.08 5.55
C PRO A 99 -27.29 -8.39 5.96
N SER A 100 -26.16 -8.27 6.68
CA SER A 100 -25.45 -9.42 7.25
C SER A 100 -25.76 -9.56 8.75
N TYR A 101 -26.02 -10.78 9.18
CA TYR A 101 -26.23 -11.14 10.58
C TYR A 101 -25.18 -12.18 10.98
N ALA A 102 -24.61 -12.03 12.18
CA ALA A 102 -23.59 -12.94 12.68
C ALA A 102 -24.05 -14.40 12.70
N VAL A 103 -25.36 -14.66 12.93
CA VAL A 103 -25.92 -16.02 12.93
C VAL A 103 -25.84 -16.68 11.56
N ASP A 104 -26.07 -15.91 10.49
CA ASP A 104 -26.00 -16.40 9.11
C ASP A 104 -24.54 -16.68 8.75
N SER A 105 -23.64 -15.75 9.06
CA SER A 105 -22.20 -15.87 8.82
C SER A 105 -21.58 -17.06 9.56
N LEU A 106 -21.86 -17.22 10.85
CA LEU A 106 -21.36 -18.35 11.65
C LEU A 106 -21.99 -19.68 11.23
N SER A 107 -23.24 -19.69 10.75
CA SER A 107 -23.86 -20.89 10.19
C SER A 107 -23.18 -21.31 8.89
N ASP A 108 -22.91 -20.37 7.98
CA ASP A 108 -22.21 -20.64 6.72
C ASP A 108 -20.79 -21.15 6.96
N LEU A 109 -20.05 -20.54 7.91
CA LEU A 109 -18.71 -20.99 8.29
C LEU A 109 -18.74 -22.39 8.94
N SER A 110 -19.71 -22.64 9.83
CA SER A 110 -19.86 -23.96 10.48
C SER A 110 -20.20 -25.05 9.46
N ALA A 111 -21.02 -24.73 8.45
CA ALA A 111 -21.36 -25.65 7.37
C ALA A 111 -20.15 -25.91 6.46
N PHE A 112 -19.39 -24.87 6.11
CA PHE A 112 -18.23 -24.95 5.22
C PHE A 112 -17.08 -25.77 5.84
N PHE A 113 -16.70 -25.47 7.08
CA PHE A 113 -15.59 -26.17 7.75
C PHE A 113 -15.99 -27.52 8.38
N GLY A 114 -17.29 -27.80 8.48
CA GLY A 114 -17.81 -29.04 9.02
C GLY A 114 -17.73 -29.15 10.55
N SER A 115 -18.25 -30.27 11.07
CA SER A 115 -18.45 -30.49 12.51
C SER A 115 -17.15 -30.70 13.31
N ALA A 116 -16.03 -31.01 12.64
CA ALA A 116 -14.72 -31.11 13.27
C ALA A 116 -14.13 -29.72 13.63
N CYS A 117 -14.66 -28.64 13.05
CA CYS A 117 -14.24 -27.28 13.32
C CYS A 117 -15.05 -26.66 14.47
N ARG A 118 -14.35 -26.11 15.47
CA ARG A 118 -14.95 -25.34 16.56
C ARG A 118 -14.67 -23.86 16.34
N LEU A 119 -15.74 -23.07 16.25
CA LEU A 119 -15.66 -21.63 16.06
C LEU A 119 -15.53 -20.89 17.40
N PHE A 120 -14.62 -19.91 17.43
CA PHE A 120 -14.42 -18.99 18.54
C PHE A 120 -14.71 -17.57 18.06
N PHE A 121 -15.85 -17.01 18.42
CA PHE A 121 -16.28 -15.69 17.94
C PHE A 121 -15.82 -14.60 18.91
N VAL A 122 -14.82 -13.83 18.47
CA VAL A 122 -14.16 -12.79 19.26
C VAL A 122 -14.90 -11.47 19.10
N VAL A 123 -15.36 -10.91 20.21
CA VAL A 123 -16.13 -9.67 20.29
C VAL A 123 -15.61 -8.77 21.41
N GLY A 124 -15.70 -7.45 21.23
CA GLY A 124 -15.43 -6.51 22.31
C GLY A 124 -16.54 -6.50 23.35
N ALA A 125 -16.23 -6.07 24.58
CA ALA A 125 -17.19 -5.94 25.69
C ALA A 125 -18.49 -5.20 25.31
N ASP A 126 -18.41 -4.09 24.57
CA ASP A 126 -19.57 -3.31 24.13
C ASP A 126 -20.51 -4.11 23.19
N ALA A 127 -19.93 -4.93 22.32
CA ALA A 127 -20.69 -5.79 21.42
C ALA A 127 -21.30 -6.97 22.19
N ALA A 128 -20.51 -7.58 23.09
CA ALA A 128 -20.94 -8.67 23.97
C ALA A 128 -22.18 -8.29 24.79
N ALA A 129 -22.21 -7.09 25.37
CA ALA A 129 -23.36 -6.57 26.11
C ALA A 129 -24.66 -6.47 25.28
N ARG A 130 -24.56 -6.46 23.95
CA ARG A 130 -25.69 -6.31 23.03
C ARG A 130 -26.06 -7.57 22.26
N VAL A 131 -25.28 -8.66 22.36
CA VAL A 131 -25.53 -9.94 21.65
C VAL A 131 -26.94 -10.45 21.90
N GLY A 132 -27.47 -10.18 23.09
CA GLY A 132 -28.83 -10.51 23.45
C GLY A 132 -29.96 -9.92 22.59
N GLN A 133 -29.65 -8.88 21.83
CA GLN A 133 -30.56 -8.17 20.91
C GLN A 133 -30.30 -8.58 19.45
N TRP A 134 -29.33 -9.46 19.20
CA TRP A 134 -29.00 -9.91 17.85
C TRP A 134 -30.03 -10.91 17.35
N ARG A 135 -30.05 -11.12 16.04
CA ARG A 135 -30.96 -12.08 15.40
C ARG A 135 -30.58 -13.49 15.84
N ASP A 136 -31.58 -14.19 16.39
CA ASP A 136 -31.48 -15.60 16.83
C ASP A 136 -30.30 -15.87 17.79
N PRO A 137 -30.35 -15.32 19.01
CA PRO A 137 -29.27 -15.45 20.00
C PRO A 137 -29.09 -16.90 20.47
N GLU A 138 -30.15 -17.69 20.52
CA GLU A 138 -30.09 -19.11 20.91
C GLU A 138 -29.31 -19.93 19.88
N ARG A 139 -29.57 -19.71 18.59
CA ARG A 139 -28.78 -20.34 17.54
C ARG A 139 -27.32 -19.87 17.58
N LEU A 140 -27.07 -18.57 17.79
CA LEU A 140 -25.72 -18.04 17.95
C LEU A 140 -24.93 -18.74 19.07
N ALA A 141 -25.55 -18.96 20.23
CA ALA A 141 -24.92 -19.65 21.36
C ALA A 141 -24.48 -21.09 21.01
N SER A 142 -25.23 -21.76 20.13
CA SER A 142 -24.90 -23.12 19.68
C SER A 142 -23.73 -23.17 18.68
N LEU A 143 -23.55 -22.12 17.87
CA LEU A 143 -22.61 -22.10 16.74
C LEU A 143 -21.16 -21.85 17.15
N ALA A 144 -20.91 -21.11 18.22
CA ALA A 144 -19.56 -20.69 18.60
C ALA A 144 -19.37 -20.59 20.11
N THR A 145 -18.10 -20.64 20.54
CA THR A 145 -17.67 -20.12 21.84
C THR A 145 -17.44 -18.62 21.69
N PHE A 146 -18.08 -17.80 22.52
CA PHE A 146 -17.87 -16.36 22.53
C PHE A 146 -16.61 -16.01 23.31
N VAL A 147 -15.79 -15.16 22.74
CA VAL A 147 -14.56 -14.67 23.36
C VAL A 147 -14.71 -13.16 23.56
N VAL A 148 -14.84 -12.73 24.81
CA VAL A 148 -15.02 -11.32 25.16
C VAL A 148 -13.65 -10.71 25.40
N ALA A 149 -13.23 -9.82 24.50
CA ALA A 149 -12.00 -9.07 24.62
C ALA A 149 -12.25 -7.71 25.29
N HIS A 150 -11.29 -7.28 26.12
CA HIS A 150 -11.25 -5.93 26.66
C HIS A 150 -10.09 -5.12 26.07
N ARG A 151 -10.10 -3.82 26.38
CA ARG A 151 -8.96 -2.92 26.17
C ARG A 151 -8.34 -2.58 27.53
N ALA A 152 -7.16 -1.98 27.53
CA ALA A 152 -6.55 -1.48 28.76
C ALA A 152 -7.54 -0.62 29.58
N GLY A 153 -7.67 -0.91 30.89
CA GLY A 153 -8.58 -0.21 31.80
C GLY A 153 -10.06 -0.58 31.68
N ARG A 154 -10.44 -1.66 30.99
CA ARG A 154 -11.84 -2.10 30.79
C ARG A 154 -12.13 -3.55 31.19
N ALA A 155 -11.28 -4.17 32.00
CA ALA A 155 -11.40 -5.59 32.37
C ALA A 155 -12.72 -5.92 33.08
N GLU A 156 -13.15 -5.10 34.05
CA GLU A 156 -14.40 -5.30 34.79
C GLU A 156 -15.64 -5.33 33.88
N SER A 157 -15.66 -4.47 32.85
CA SER A 157 -16.78 -4.42 31.89
C SER A 157 -16.84 -5.67 31.02
N ALA A 158 -15.69 -6.26 30.64
CA ALA A 158 -15.68 -7.51 29.89
C ALA A 158 -16.12 -8.69 30.75
N GLN A 159 -15.70 -8.73 32.01
CA GLN A 159 -16.11 -9.75 32.96
C GLN A 159 -17.64 -9.73 33.17
N ALA A 160 -18.21 -8.55 33.43
CA ALA A 160 -19.66 -8.39 33.57
C ALA A 160 -20.43 -8.79 32.28
N ALA A 161 -19.91 -8.43 31.10
CA ALA A 161 -20.51 -8.84 29.84
C ALA A 161 -20.44 -10.36 29.62
N ALA A 162 -19.35 -11.00 30.03
CA ALA A 162 -19.19 -12.45 29.94
C ALA A 162 -20.13 -13.20 30.89
N GLU A 163 -20.29 -12.72 32.13
CA GLU A 163 -21.26 -13.25 33.09
C GLU A 163 -22.69 -13.13 32.57
N HIS A 164 -23.04 -11.98 32.00
CA HIS A 164 -24.36 -11.78 31.40
C HIS A 164 -24.65 -12.75 30.25
N LEU A 165 -23.67 -13.00 29.38
CA LEU A 165 -23.83 -13.97 28.28
C LEU A 165 -23.89 -15.41 28.78
N THR A 166 -23.08 -15.76 29.78
CA THR A 166 -23.09 -17.09 30.39
C THR A 166 -24.44 -17.39 31.02
N ALA A 167 -25.03 -16.43 31.73
CA ALA A 167 -26.38 -16.54 32.30
C ALA A 167 -27.47 -16.78 31.24
N ARG A 168 -27.20 -16.46 29.96
CA ARG A 168 -28.09 -16.66 28.82
C ARG A 168 -27.78 -17.91 28.00
N GLY A 169 -26.93 -18.81 28.52
CA GLY A 169 -26.61 -20.09 27.89
C GLY A 169 -25.49 -20.04 26.84
N PHE A 170 -24.77 -18.93 26.72
CA PHE A 170 -23.61 -18.86 25.84
C PHE A 170 -22.41 -19.54 26.50
N ARG A 171 -21.59 -20.22 25.69
CA ARG A 171 -20.23 -20.60 26.09
C ARG A 171 -19.34 -19.37 25.94
N VAL A 172 -18.79 -18.87 27.04
CA VAL A 172 -18.02 -17.62 27.04
C VAL A 172 -16.63 -17.83 27.64
N GLN A 173 -15.65 -17.15 27.06
CA GLN A 173 -14.30 -17.02 27.60
C GLN A 173 -13.94 -15.54 27.59
N VAL A 174 -13.28 -15.06 28.65
CA VAL A 174 -12.73 -13.71 28.70
C VAL A 174 -11.29 -13.78 28.22
N LEU A 175 -10.94 -12.90 27.28
CA LEU A 175 -9.59 -12.78 26.78
C LEU A 175 -8.82 -11.79 27.63
N ASP A 176 -7.71 -12.22 28.21
CA ASP A 176 -6.79 -11.33 28.93
C ASP A 176 -5.91 -10.61 27.91
N CYS A 177 -6.35 -9.44 27.44
CA CYS A 177 -5.63 -8.70 26.41
C CYS A 177 -5.62 -7.21 26.73
N GLU A 178 -4.44 -6.68 27.05
CA GLU A 178 -4.21 -5.24 27.13
C GLU A 178 -4.00 -4.64 25.74
N ALA A 179 -4.97 -4.83 24.84
CA ALA A 179 -4.93 -4.20 23.53
C ALA A 179 -4.87 -2.66 23.71
N PRO A 180 -4.04 -1.97 22.90
CA PRO A 180 -3.87 -0.53 22.99
C PRO A 180 -5.20 0.16 22.76
N ALA A 181 -5.39 1.30 23.43
CA ALA A 181 -6.61 2.11 23.36
C ALA A 181 -6.77 2.87 22.01
N VAL A 182 -6.49 2.20 20.90
CA VAL A 182 -6.70 2.69 19.54
C VAL A 182 -8.14 2.40 19.13
N SER A 183 -8.78 3.38 18.49
CA SER A 183 -10.10 3.22 17.90
C SER A 183 -10.11 3.61 16.43
N SER A 184 -10.98 2.98 15.64
CA SER A 184 -11.18 3.38 14.24
C SER A 184 -11.60 4.86 14.12
N THR A 185 -12.38 5.39 15.07
CA THR A 185 -12.75 6.81 15.10
C THR A 185 -11.54 7.72 15.21
N GLN A 186 -10.64 7.43 16.16
CA GLN A 186 -9.37 8.17 16.31
C GLN A 186 -8.53 8.11 15.03
N VAL A 187 -8.47 6.96 14.36
CA VAL A 187 -7.73 6.82 13.09
C VAL A 187 -8.35 7.70 12.00
N ARG A 188 -9.69 7.71 11.87
CA ARG A 188 -10.39 8.54 10.88
C ARG A 188 -10.22 10.04 11.14
N GLU A 189 -10.38 10.49 12.38
CA GLU A 189 -10.19 11.89 12.77
C GLU A 189 -8.76 12.35 12.48
N ARG A 190 -7.78 11.50 12.82
CA ARG A 190 -6.38 11.80 12.55
C ARG A 190 -6.08 11.82 11.05
N ALA A 191 -6.66 10.90 10.28
CA ALA A 191 -6.54 10.87 8.83
C ALA A 191 -7.11 12.13 8.18
N ALA A 192 -8.30 12.57 8.59
CA ALA A 192 -8.95 13.78 8.08
C ALA A 192 -8.12 15.06 8.34
N CYS A 193 -7.35 15.09 9.42
CA CYS A 193 -6.43 16.18 9.74
C CYS A 193 -5.02 16.01 9.14
N GLY A 194 -4.80 15.00 8.28
CA GLY A 194 -3.51 14.67 7.67
C GLY A 194 -2.44 14.20 8.66
N GLY A 195 -2.82 13.81 9.87
CA GLY A 195 -1.90 13.33 10.90
C GLY A 195 -1.35 11.94 10.56
N SER A 196 -0.13 11.65 11.03
CA SER A 196 0.52 10.35 10.83
C SER A 196 -0.29 9.20 11.42
N LEU A 197 -0.62 8.18 10.62
CA LEU A 197 -1.33 6.97 11.07
C LEU A 197 -0.38 5.87 11.57
N ARG A 198 0.93 6.14 11.54
CA ARG A 198 1.98 5.19 11.93
C ARG A 198 1.74 4.68 13.35
N TYR A 199 1.88 3.38 13.54
CA TYR A 199 1.66 2.65 14.80
C TYR A 199 0.20 2.61 15.31
N LEU A 200 -0.75 3.26 14.65
CA LEU A 200 -2.18 3.07 14.93
C LEU A 200 -2.77 1.95 14.07
N VAL A 201 -2.30 1.84 12.82
CA VAL A 201 -2.63 0.80 11.86
C VAL A 201 -1.34 0.19 11.29
N PRO A 202 -1.39 -0.99 10.66
CA PRO A 202 -0.25 -1.48 9.87
C PRO A 202 0.12 -0.51 8.74
N ASP A 203 1.40 -0.40 8.42
CA ASP A 203 1.88 0.52 7.37
C ASP A 203 1.21 0.24 6.01
N ALA A 204 0.93 -1.02 5.68
CA ALA A 204 0.20 -1.38 4.46
C ALA A 204 -1.25 -0.85 4.41
N VAL A 205 -1.89 -0.69 5.57
CA VAL A 205 -3.23 -0.08 5.71
C VAL A 205 -3.13 1.44 5.62
N ALA A 206 -2.13 2.05 6.27
CA ALA A 206 -1.88 3.48 6.15
C ALA A 206 -1.58 3.88 4.69
N GLY A 207 -0.79 3.07 3.99
CA GLY A 207 -0.49 3.23 2.57
C GLY A 207 -1.75 3.18 1.71
N LEU A 208 -2.65 2.22 1.95
CA LEU A 208 -3.92 2.12 1.23
C LEU A 208 -4.86 3.30 1.51
N ILE A 209 -4.92 3.77 2.76
CA ILE A 209 -5.70 4.97 3.13
C ILE A 209 -5.19 6.19 2.37
N ALA A 210 -3.87 6.34 2.27
CA ALA A 210 -3.25 7.42 1.51
C ALA A 210 -3.48 7.28 0.00
N GLU A 211 -3.26 6.09 -0.56
CA GLU A 211 -3.44 5.72 -1.98
C GLU A 211 -4.84 6.08 -2.48
N ARG A 212 -5.88 5.77 -1.69
CA ARG A 212 -7.29 5.97 -2.08
C ARG A 212 -7.92 7.23 -1.49
N GLY A 213 -7.17 8.06 -0.77
CA GLY A 213 -7.69 9.25 -0.08
C GLY A 213 -8.81 8.94 0.92
N LEU A 214 -8.82 7.74 1.52
CA LEU A 214 -9.88 7.30 2.41
C LEU A 214 -9.94 8.20 3.65
N TYR A 215 -11.15 8.37 4.20
CA TYR A 215 -11.38 9.20 5.39
C TYR A 215 -11.01 10.67 5.23
N GLY A 216 -10.93 11.16 3.99
CA GLY A 216 -10.46 12.51 3.69
C GLY A 216 -8.96 12.67 3.93
N PHE A 217 -8.21 11.56 3.98
CA PHE A 217 -6.76 11.61 4.14
C PHE A 217 -6.15 12.45 3.03
N ARG A 218 -5.52 13.54 3.45
CA ARG A 218 -4.59 14.32 2.66
C ARG A 218 -3.34 14.35 3.49
N ALA A 219 -2.21 13.87 2.98
CA ALA A 219 -0.95 13.99 3.70
C ALA A 219 -0.82 15.44 4.17
N ARG A 220 -0.68 15.65 5.49
CA ARG A 220 -0.45 16.99 5.99
C ARG A 220 0.79 17.48 5.26
N PRO A 221 0.72 18.60 4.52
CA PRO A 221 1.95 19.22 4.09
C PRO A 221 2.72 19.46 5.38
N LEU A 222 3.91 18.85 5.52
CA LEU A 222 4.98 19.47 6.28
C LEU A 222 4.85 20.98 6.01
N ASP A 223 4.77 21.80 7.06
CA ASP A 223 4.36 23.22 6.97
C ASP A 223 4.61 23.78 5.57
N ALA A 224 3.56 24.15 4.82
CA ALA A 224 3.69 24.43 3.40
C ALA A 224 4.74 25.53 3.11
N ALA A 225 5.03 26.39 4.09
CA ALA A 225 6.17 27.29 4.08
C ALA A 225 7.50 26.53 4.23
N ALA A 226 7.68 25.74 5.30
CA ALA A 226 8.87 24.90 5.50
C ALA A 226 9.13 23.88 4.38
N THR A 227 8.11 23.25 3.79
CA THR A 227 8.27 22.36 2.63
C THR A 227 8.69 23.14 1.40
N ARG A 228 8.12 24.33 1.17
CA ARG A 228 8.56 25.18 0.05
C ARG A 228 9.98 25.66 0.25
N GLU A 229 10.35 26.04 1.46
CA GLU A 229 11.73 26.43 1.82
C GLU A 229 12.70 25.25 1.65
N ALA A 230 12.31 24.04 2.07
CA ALA A 230 13.11 22.84 1.85
C ALA A 230 13.17 22.40 0.38
N ALA A 231 12.10 22.65 -0.39
CA ALA A 231 11.98 22.27 -1.79
C ALA A 231 12.73 23.24 -2.72
N ASP A 232 12.71 24.55 -2.44
CA ASP A 232 13.39 25.57 -3.24
C ASP A 232 14.86 25.71 -2.81
N ASP A 233 15.67 24.84 -3.38
CA ASP A 233 17.08 24.61 -3.11
C ASP A 233 17.97 25.02 -4.30
N GLY A 234 17.40 25.73 -5.28
CA GLY A 234 18.05 25.99 -6.57
C GLY A 234 17.37 27.02 -7.47
N GLY A 235 16.35 27.75 -7.00
CA GLY A 235 15.88 28.97 -7.64
C GLY A 235 14.83 28.81 -8.75
N LEU A 236 14.30 27.60 -8.97
CA LEU A 236 13.19 27.41 -9.92
C LEU A 236 11.97 28.22 -9.49
N GLY A 237 11.63 28.22 -8.19
CA GLY A 237 10.48 28.99 -7.68
C GLY A 237 10.62 30.48 -7.94
N ARG A 238 11.83 31.01 -7.79
CA ARG A 238 12.18 32.39 -8.13
C ARG A 238 11.99 32.67 -9.62
N LEU A 239 12.52 31.81 -10.49
CA LEU A 239 12.42 31.97 -11.95
C LEU A 239 10.96 31.94 -12.43
N LEU A 240 10.14 31.03 -11.88
CA LEU A 240 8.72 30.95 -12.22
C LEU A 240 7.97 32.22 -11.79
N SER A 241 8.24 32.72 -10.58
CA SER A 241 7.65 33.95 -10.05
C SER A 241 8.07 35.18 -10.85
N GLU A 242 9.37 35.35 -11.12
CA GLU A 242 9.92 36.49 -11.88
C GLU A 242 9.39 36.56 -13.31
N ARG A 243 9.08 35.41 -13.92
CA ARG A 243 8.60 35.30 -15.30
C ARG A 243 7.08 35.12 -15.43
N GLY A 244 6.35 35.01 -14.31
CA GLY A 244 4.90 34.80 -14.31
C GLY A 244 4.46 33.49 -14.96
N ILE A 245 5.25 32.41 -14.80
CA ILE A 245 4.97 31.11 -15.42
C ILE A 245 4.05 30.30 -14.49
N GLU A 246 2.87 29.94 -15.00
CA GLU A 246 1.83 29.20 -14.25
C GLU A 246 1.34 27.93 -14.97
N ASP A 247 1.98 27.54 -16.07
CA ASP A 247 1.66 26.36 -16.87
C ASP A 247 2.94 25.55 -17.16
N ALA A 248 2.90 24.24 -16.90
CA ALA A 248 4.05 23.33 -17.11
C ALA A 248 4.29 23.03 -18.60
N PHE A 249 3.33 23.36 -19.46
CA PHE A 249 3.42 23.16 -20.90
C PHE A 249 3.78 24.45 -21.67
N ASP A 250 3.94 25.57 -20.96
CA ASP A 250 4.51 26.78 -21.54
C ASP A 250 5.99 26.53 -21.91
N PRO A 251 6.43 26.82 -23.15
CA PRO A 251 7.85 26.75 -23.51
C PRO A 251 8.79 27.47 -22.53
N ALA A 252 8.34 28.58 -21.93
CA ALA A 252 9.09 29.32 -20.94
C ALA A 252 9.35 28.52 -19.64
N PHE A 253 8.48 27.56 -19.31
CA PHE A 253 8.68 26.64 -18.19
C PHE A 253 9.89 25.73 -18.43
N GLU A 254 9.97 25.11 -19.62
CA GLU A 254 11.12 24.27 -19.98
C GLU A 254 12.43 25.06 -19.95
N ASP A 255 12.43 26.30 -20.46
CA ASP A 255 13.60 27.18 -20.40
C ASP A 255 14.03 27.49 -18.95
N ALA A 256 13.06 27.78 -18.06
CA ALA A 256 13.33 28.03 -16.65
C ALA A 256 13.87 26.77 -15.93
N VAL A 257 13.32 25.59 -16.23
CA VAL A 257 13.79 24.30 -15.69
C VAL A 257 15.22 24.02 -16.15
N ILE A 258 15.53 24.20 -17.44
CA ILE A 258 16.88 24.00 -17.99
C ILE A 258 17.88 24.98 -17.35
N GLU A 259 17.49 26.24 -17.15
CA GLU A 259 18.32 27.24 -16.48
C GLU A 259 18.64 26.86 -15.04
N ALA A 260 17.63 26.43 -14.27
CA ALA A 260 17.82 25.94 -12.92
C ALA A 260 18.72 24.68 -12.89
N LEU A 261 18.50 23.74 -13.83
CA LEU A 261 19.31 22.53 -13.95
C LEU A 261 20.80 22.82 -14.24
N ARG A 262 21.13 23.84 -15.04
CA ARG A 262 22.53 24.23 -15.32
C ARG A 262 23.33 24.58 -14.07
N VAL A 263 22.67 25.12 -13.05
CA VAL A 263 23.30 25.48 -11.77
C VAL A 263 23.26 24.28 -10.80
N ARG A 264 22.20 23.46 -10.90
CA ARG A 264 21.90 22.37 -9.98
C ARG A 264 22.65 21.07 -10.27
N VAL A 265 22.92 20.76 -11.53
CA VAL A 265 23.54 19.51 -11.96
C VAL A 265 24.80 19.74 -12.78
N SER A 266 25.70 18.75 -12.79
CA SER A 266 26.89 18.80 -13.65
C SER A 266 26.51 18.87 -15.13
N PRO A 267 27.36 19.45 -16.02
CA PRO A 267 27.08 19.52 -17.45
C PRO A 267 26.75 18.16 -18.09
N ARG A 268 27.49 17.11 -17.71
CA ARG A 268 27.22 15.74 -18.16
C ARG A 268 25.86 15.20 -17.71
N ARG A 269 25.42 15.58 -16.50
CA ARG A 269 24.09 15.20 -16.00
C ARG A 269 23.00 15.96 -16.75
N LEU A 270 23.21 17.23 -17.08
CA LEU A 270 22.28 18.00 -17.91
C LEU A 270 22.13 17.37 -19.30
N GLU A 271 23.24 16.99 -19.95
CA GLU A 271 23.20 16.26 -21.23
C GLU A 271 22.40 14.96 -21.12
N HIS A 272 22.61 14.20 -20.05
CA HIS A 272 21.85 13.00 -19.77
C HIS A 272 20.35 13.29 -19.61
N ILE A 273 19.96 14.28 -18.80
CA ILE A 273 18.56 14.68 -18.60
C ILE A 273 17.88 15.06 -19.92
N LEU A 274 18.55 15.85 -20.76
CA LEU A 274 18.04 16.22 -22.08
C LEU A 274 17.93 15.00 -23.01
N GLY A 275 18.88 14.06 -22.92
CA GLY A 275 18.82 12.78 -23.62
C GLY A 275 17.62 11.93 -23.18
N VAL A 276 17.33 11.85 -21.88
CA VAL A 276 16.16 11.15 -21.34
C VAL A 276 14.86 11.82 -21.79
N ARG A 277 14.79 13.15 -21.74
CA ARG A 277 13.64 13.94 -22.27
C ARG A 277 13.33 13.55 -23.72
N ASP A 278 14.33 13.52 -24.59
CA ASP A 278 14.14 13.26 -26.01
C ASP A 278 13.87 11.77 -26.31
N ALA A 279 14.50 10.87 -25.55
CA ALA A 279 14.22 9.43 -25.60
C ALA A 279 12.80 9.11 -25.13
N ALA A 280 12.33 9.75 -24.06
CA ALA A 280 10.98 9.58 -23.53
C ALA A 280 9.90 10.01 -24.54
N VAL A 281 10.10 11.15 -25.23
CA VAL A 281 9.22 11.59 -26.33
C VAL A 281 9.17 10.55 -27.45
N SER A 282 10.33 10.00 -27.83
CA SER A 282 10.43 9.02 -28.90
C SER A 282 9.72 7.71 -28.54
N LEU A 283 9.93 7.21 -27.32
CA LEU A 283 9.26 6.03 -26.77
C LEU A 283 7.75 6.24 -26.66
N ALA A 284 7.31 7.38 -26.12
CA ALA A 284 5.88 7.67 -25.99
C ALA A 284 5.16 7.64 -27.35
N ARG A 285 5.77 8.23 -28.38
CA ARG A 285 5.24 8.17 -29.75
C ARG A 285 5.22 6.76 -30.31
N ALA A 286 6.27 5.96 -30.08
CA ALA A 286 6.35 4.58 -30.58
C ALA A 286 5.29 3.66 -29.93
N TYR A 287 4.90 3.94 -28.70
CA TYR A 287 4.01 3.09 -27.91
C TYR A 287 2.61 3.66 -27.67
N GLY A 288 2.29 4.85 -28.21
CA GLY A 288 0.98 5.48 -28.06
C GLY A 288 0.73 6.12 -26.69
N ALA A 289 1.77 6.41 -25.92
CA ALA A 289 1.68 7.16 -24.67
C ALA A 289 1.74 8.68 -24.91
N ASP A 290 1.39 9.48 -23.90
CA ASP A 290 1.40 10.94 -23.99
C ASP A 290 2.84 11.49 -24.09
N ALA A 291 3.21 11.96 -25.28
CA ALA A 291 4.54 12.48 -25.56
C ALA A 291 4.83 13.82 -24.85
N THR A 292 3.82 14.62 -24.55
CA THR A 292 3.96 15.90 -23.85
C THR A 292 4.27 15.65 -22.38
N LEU A 293 3.52 14.76 -21.73
CA LEU A 293 3.81 14.32 -20.36
C LEU A 293 5.16 13.60 -20.27
N ALA A 294 5.50 12.75 -21.25
CA ALA A 294 6.79 12.07 -21.30
C ALA A 294 7.97 13.04 -21.41
N ARG A 295 7.83 14.11 -22.20
CA ARG A 295 8.83 15.19 -22.28
C ARG A 295 9.04 15.84 -20.92
N LEU A 296 7.95 16.25 -20.28
CA LEU A 296 7.98 16.92 -18.98
C LEU A 296 8.60 16.03 -17.90
N ALA A 297 8.13 14.78 -17.78
CA ALA A 297 8.64 13.83 -16.80
C ALA A 297 10.13 13.49 -17.05
N GLY A 298 10.53 13.28 -18.31
CA GLY A 298 11.92 13.03 -18.68
C GLY A 298 12.86 14.21 -18.36
N LEU A 299 12.41 15.45 -18.53
CA LEU A 299 13.17 16.65 -18.15
C LEU A 299 13.36 16.77 -16.63
N LEU A 300 12.39 16.27 -15.85
CA LEU A 300 12.35 16.46 -14.40
C LEU A 300 12.90 15.28 -13.58
N HIS A 301 13.06 14.09 -14.18
CA HIS A 301 13.31 12.83 -13.45
C HIS A 301 14.49 12.87 -12.47
N ASP A 302 15.56 13.55 -12.85
CA ASP A 302 16.84 13.56 -12.15
C ASP A 302 17.07 14.87 -11.37
N TRP A 303 16.00 15.62 -11.07
CA TRP A 303 16.09 16.92 -10.40
C TRP A 303 16.97 16.88 -9.15
N ASP A 304 16.79 15.88 -8.27
CA ASP A 304 17.54 15.78 -7.01
C ASP A 304 18.83 14.94 -7.11
N LYS A 305 19.32 14.67 -8.31
CA LYS A 305 20.40 13.70 -8.51
C LYS A 305 21.78 14.14 -8.02
N SER A 306 22.01 15.44 -7.88
CA SER A 306 23.30 16.01 -7.45
C SER A 306 23.57 15.86 -5.95
N TYR A 307 22.57 15.50 -5.15
CA TYR A 307 22.77 15.37 -3.71
C TYR A 307 23.64 14.15 -3.37
N GLY A 308 24.63 14.39 -2.51
CA GLY A 308 25.34 13.31 -1.83
C GLY A 308 24.48 12.64 -0.76
N ASP A 309 24.90 11.46 -0.32
CA ASP A 309 24.15 10.58 0.59
C ASP A 309 23.59 11.27 1.84
N ALA A 310 24.37 12.14 2.50
CA ALA A 310 23.91 12.85 3.70
C ALA A 310 22.85 13.90 3.37
N ALA A 311 23.06 14.66 2.30
CA ALA A 311 22.18 15.74 1.91
C ALA A 311 20.84 15.22 1.36
N ILE A 312 20.84 14.12 0.59
CA ILE A 312 19.60 13.53 0.08
C ILE A 312 18.74 12.92 1.21
N ARG A 313 19.37 12.44 2.28
CA ARG A 313 18.65 11.97 3.49
C ARG A 313 18.05 13.13 4.27
N ALA A 314 18.81 14.22 4.44
CA ALA A 314 18.30 15.43 5.07
C ALA A 314 17.12 16.00 4.26
N ARG A 315 17.23 15.99 2.93
CA ARG A 315 16.15 16.38 2.03
C ARG A 315 14.95 15.45 2.15
N ALA A 316 15.14 14.14 2.19
CA ALA A 316 14.04 13.19 2.41
C ALA A 316 13.36 13.41 3.78
N LEU A 317 14.11 13.68 4.85
CA LEU A 317 13.52 14.03 6.15
C LEU A 317 12.72 15.35 6.09
N ALA A 318 13.22 16.34 5.34
CA ALA A 318 12.59 17.64 5.19
C ALA A 318 11.36 17.64 4.28
N LEU A 319 11.27 16.69 3.34
CA LEU A 319 10.14 16.55 2.39
C LEU A 319 9.18 15.40 2.76
N ASP A 320 9.56 14.52 3.69
CA ASP A 320 8.82 13.33 4.16
C ASP A 320 8.14 12.51 3.03
N PRO A 321 8.90 12.03 2.03
CA PRO A 321 8.32 11.22 0.98
C PRO A 321 7.78 9.89 1.52
N PRO A 322 6.77 9.29 0.86
CA PRO A 322 6.20 8.01 1.26
C PRO A 322 7.14 6.85 0.87
N ILE A 323 8.26 6.69 1.58
CA ILE A 323 9.32 5.73 1.28
C ILE A 323 9.69 4.85 2.47
N ASP A 324 10.15 3.63 2.19
CA ASP A 324 10.61 2.67 3.21
C ASP A 324 11.88 3.20 3.91
N ALA A 325 11.92 3.14 5.25
CA ALA A 325 13.08 3.59 6.02
C ALA A 325 14.38 2.84 5.64
N ARG A 326 14.30 1.57 5.22
CA ARG A 326 15.44 0.81 4.70
C ARG A 326 15.98 1.40 3.40
N ALA A 327 15.10 1.98 2.56
CA ALA A 327 15.51 2.70 1.35
C ALA A 327 16.25 3.99 1.70
N VAL A 328 15.71 4.76 2.66
CA VAL A 328 16.36 5.95 3.21
C VAL A 328 17.75 5.61 3.74
N HIS A 329 17.86 4.50 4.48
CA HIS A 329 19.09 4.17 5.18
C HIS A 329 20.13 3.43 4.34
N GLY A 330 19.73 2.42 3.57
CA GLY A 330 20.64 1.54 2.84
C GLY A 330 20.81 1.88 1.35
N MET A 331 19.95 2.73 0.77
CA MET A 331 19.94 3.02 -0.67
C MET A 331 19.67 4.52 -0.95
N PRO A 332 20.45 5.45 -0.36
CA PRO A 332 20.19 6.89 -0.43
C PRO A 332 20.16 7.43 -1.87
N ALA A 333 20.93 6.83 -2.77
CA ALA A 333 20.95 7.20 -4.17
C ALA A 333 19.60 7.01 -4.89
N LEU A 334 18.68 6.19 -4.37
CA LEU A 334 17.34 5.99 -4.96
C LEU A 334 16.33 7.04 -4.51
N LEU A 335 16.67 7.86 -3.51
CA LEU A 335 15.79 8.88 -2.94
C LEU A 335 15.53 10.06 -3.88
N HIS A 336 16.40 10.29 -4.88
CA HIS A 336 16.29 11.44 -5.78
C HIS A 336 14.97 11.46 -6.56
N GLY A 337 14.44 10.32 -7.02
CA GLY A 337 13.13 10.28 -7.68
C GLY A 337 12.00 10.77 -6.77
N PRO A 338 11.77 10.10 -5.61
CA PRO A 338 10.71 10.50 -4.68
C PRO A 338 10.85 11.92 -4.12
N THR A 339 12.07 12.36 -3.81
CA THR A 339 12.32 13.74 -3.32
C THR A 339 12.10 14.77 -4.43
N ALA A 340 12.51 14.49 -5.66
CA ALA A 340 12.30 15.37 -6.81
C ALA A 340 10.80 15.62 -7.05
N ALA A 341 10.00 14.57 -7.05
CA ALA A 341 8.56 14.67 -7.27
C ALA A 341 7.88 15.60 -6.24
N ILE A 342 8.23 15.48 -4.96
CA ILE A 342 7.65 16.32 -3.91
C ILE A 342 8.16 17.76 -4.00
N ALA A 343 9.47 17.94 -4.24
CA ALA A 343 10.05 19.27 -4.35
C ALA A 343 9.45 20.05 -5.53
N LEU A 344 9.35 19.40 -6.70
CA LEU A 344 8.77 20.00 -7.90
C LEU A 344 7.28 20.31 -7.71
N GLN A 345 6.50 19.44 -7.06
CA GLN A 345 5.10 19.71 -6.74
C GLN A 345 4.93 20.95 -5.84
N ALA A 346 5.85 21.17 -4.90
CA ALA A 346 5.79 22.28 -3.96
C ALA A 346 6.11 23.64 -4.63
N VAL A 347 7.07 23.63 -5.56
CA VAL A 347 7.57 24.81 -6.27
C VAL A 347 6.73 25.14 -7.51
N ALA A 348 6.32 24.15 -8.27
CA ALA A 348 5.54 24.27 -9.50
C ALA A 348 4.22 23.46 -9.38
N ARG A 349 3.23 24.03 -8.69
CA ARG A 349 1.98 23.32 -8.33
C ARG A 349 1.13 22.88 -9.53
N PHE A 350 1.35 23.51 -10.68
CA PHE A 350 0.66 23.23 -11.93
C PHE A 350 1.27 22.05 -12.71
N VAL A 351 2.38 21.46 -12.25
CA VAL A 351 2.93 20.25 -12.86
C VAL A 351 1.95 19.09 -12.65
N PRO A 352 1.55 18.35 -13.70
CA PRO A 352 0.62 17.22 -13.59
C PRO A 352 1.13 16.11 -12.67
N ALA A 353 0.21 15.51 -11.91
CA ALA A 353 0.51 14.45 -10.96
C ALA A 353 1.08 13.19 -11.64
N GLU A 354 0.65 12.90 -12.86
CA GLU A 354 1.11 11.78 -13.68
C GLU A 354 2.60 11.90 -14.01
N ALA A 355 3.06 13.11 -14.37
CA ALA A 355 4.47 13.36 -14.63
C ALA A 355 5.31 13.20 -13.36
N LEU A 356 4.83 13.73 -12.23
CA LEU A 356 5.51 13.61 -10.93
C LEU A 356 5.55 12.16 -10.43
N GLN A 357 4.52 11.36 -10.70
CA GLN A 357 4.51 9.93 -10.41
C GLN A 357 5.61 9.20 -11.20
N ALA A 358 5.73 9.47 -12.50
CA ALA A 358 6.77 8.87 -13.32
C ALA A 358 8.18 9.27 -12.82
N VAL A 359 8.37 10.54 -12.45
CA VAL A 359 9.60 11.01 -11.78
C VAL A 359 9.86 10.25 -10.47
N ALA A 360 8.85 10.03 -9.63
CA ALA A 360 9.02 9.32 -8.36
C ALA A 360 9.41 7.84 -8.55
N ARG A 361 8.86 7.18 -9.57
CA ARG A 361 8.95 5.72 -9.78
C ARG A 361 10.10 5.28 -10.70
N HIS A 362 10.77 6.19 -11.41
CA HIS A 362 11.76 5.84 -12.44
C HIS A 362 13.00 5.06 -11.92
N THR A 363 13.27 5.05 -10.62
CA THR A 363 14.47 4.42 -10.05
C THR A 363 14.25 2.97 -9.65
N ALA A 364 13.28 2.72 -8.77
CA ALA A 364 13.02 1.41 -8.18
C ALA A 364 11.93 0.62 -8.94
N GLY A 365 11.13 1.31 -9.75
CA GLY A 365 9.91 0.77 -10.34
C GLY A 365 8.79 0.59 -9.32
N ALA A 366 7.59 0.31 -9.84
CA ALA A 366 6.43 -0.07 -9.07
C ALA A 366 5.67 -1.19 -9.80
N VAL A 367 4.87 -1.92 -9.05
CA VAL A 367 4.09 -3.05 -9.53
C VAL A 367 2.94 -2.66 -10.47
N ASP A 368 2.50 -1.42 -10.38
CA ASP A 368 1.37 -0.79 -11.05
C ASP A 368 1.85 0.40 -11.92
N MET A 369 2.98 0.24 -12.61
CA MET A 369 3.53 1.29 -13.46
C MET A 369 2.59 1.62 -14.62
N SER A 370 2.29 2.90 -14.79
CA SER A 370 1.60 3.41 -15.96
C SER A 370 2.49 3.34 -17.21
N ASP A 371 1.90 3.53 -18.41
CA ASP A 371 2.67 3.64 -19.65
C ASP A 371 3.70 4.79 -19.55
N LEU A 372 3.34 5.91 -18.93
CA LEU A 372 4.25 7.03 -18.70
C LEU A 372 5.39 6.65 -17.76
N ASP A 373 5.10 5.93 -16.66
CA ASP A 373 6.12 5.46 -15.72
C ASP A 373 7.12 4.54 -16.45
N MET A 374 6.62 3.60 -17.26
CA MET A 374 7.44 2.66 -18.04
C MET A 374 8.30 3.39 -19.09
N VAL A 375 7.72 4.39 -19.79
CA VAL A 375 8.45 5.22 -20.76
C VAL A 375 9.63 5.92 -20.10
N VAL A 376 9.43 6.60 -18.96
CA VAL A 376 10.51 7.34 -18.28
C VAL A 376 11.58 6.39 -17.73
N TYR A 377 11.16 5.26 -17.14
CA TYR A 377 12.08 4.23 -16.63
C TYR A 377 12.98 3.67 -17.74
N VAL A 378 12.39 3.33 -18.89
CA VAL A 378 13.14 2.81 -20.03
C VAL A 378 14.02 3.91 -20.65
N ALA A 379 13.51 5.13 -20.80
CA ALA A 379 14.25 6.26 -21.35
C ALA A 379 15.55 6.53 -20.59
N ASP A 380 15.52 6.55 -19.24
CA ASP A 380 16.72 6.72 -18.40
C ASP A 380 17.78 5.64 -18.67
N ALA A 381 17.32 4.40 -18.86
CA ALA A 381 18.20 3.28 -19.14
C ALA A 381 18.80 3.34 -20.54
N ILE A 382 18.05 3.73 -21.57
CA ILE A 382 18.47 3.54 -22.98
C ILE A 382 18.90 4.81 -23.70
N GLU A 383 18.80 5.99 -23.09
CA GLU A 383 19.07 7.27 -23.77
C GLU A 383 20.43 7.26 -24.51
N PRO A 384 20.56 7.99 -25.62
CA PRO A 384 21.65 7.80 -26.59
C PRO A 384 23.07 7.93 -26.04
N SER A 385 23.30 8.63 -24.93
CA SER A 385 24.60 8.82 -24.28
C SER A 385 24.99 7.64 -23.36
N ARG A 386 24.05 6.79 -22.95
CA ARG A 386 24.33 5.61 -22.11
C ARG A 386 25.27 4.63 -22.81
N ARG A 387 26.24 4.13 -22.05
CA ARG A 387 27.26 3.14 -22.47
C ARG A 387 27.41 2.08 -21.38
N TYR A 388 26.80 0.92 -21.56
CA TYR A 388 26.98 -0.25 -20.69
C TYR A 388 26.62 -1.54 -21.44
N PRO A 389 27.11 -2.71 -21.01
CA PRO A 389 26.82 -3.98 -21.68
C PRO A 389 25.30 -4.25 -21.76
N GLY A 390 24.78 -4.52 -22.96
CA GLY A 390 23.36 -4.84 -23.16
C GLY A 390 22.46 -3.65 -23.54
N VAL A 391 22.94 -2.40 -23.45
CA VAL A 391 22.12 -1.22 -23.83
C VAL A 391 21.64 -1.27 -25.28
N ASP A 392 22.48 -1.74 -26.21
CA ASP A 392 22.12 -1.81 -27.64
C ASP A 392 21.07 -2.89 -27.91
N ARG A 393 21.07 -3.98 -27.13
CA ARG A 393 20.01 -4.98 -27.16
C ARG A 393 18.67 -4.38 -26.71
N LEU A 394 18.67 -3.58 -25.64
CA LEU A 394 17.46 -2.91 -25.17
C LEU A 394 16.94 -1.88 -26.18
N ARG A 395 17.84 -1.09 -26.80
CA ARG A 395 17.48 -0.16 -27.88
C ARG A 395 16.87 -0.87 -29.09
N ALA A 396 17.39 -2.03 -29.46
CA ALA A 396 16.88 -2.81 -30.59
C ALA A 396 15.47 -3.41 -30.35
N LEU A 397 14.99 -3.45 -29.10
CA LEU A 397 13.64 -3.91 -28.77
C LEU A 397 12.58 -2.80 -28.93
N VAL A 398 12.99 -1.54 -29.05
CA VAL A 398 12.06 -0.41 -29.18
C VAL A 398 11.24 -0.54 -30.46
N GLY A 399 9.91 -0.57 -30.32
CA GLY A 399 8.97 -0.78 -31.41
C GLY A 399 8.75 -2.24 -31.82
N GLU A 400 9.63 -3.16 -31.40
CA GLU A 400 9.56 -4.58 -31.75
C GLU A 400 8.73 -5.41 -30.75
N VAL A 401 8.72 -4.99 -29.49
CA VAL A 401 7.95 -5.63 -28.41
C VAL A 401 7.05 -4.60 -27.73
N SER A 402 6.03 -5.05 -26.99
CA SER A 402 5.15 -4.14 -26.23
C SER A 402 5.95 -3.31 -25.21
N LEU A 403 5.42 -2.15 -24.82
CA LEU A 403 6.06 -1.27 -23.83
C LEU A 403 6.33 -2.01 -22.51
N GLU A 404 5.37 -2.80 -22.04
CA GLU A 404 5.53 -3.61 -20.84
C GLU A 404 6.65 -4.65 -20.98
N HIS A 405 6.74 -5.33 -22.13
CA HIS A 405 7.84 -6.27 -22.39
C HIS A 405 9.19 -5.51 -22.35
N LEU A 406 9.31 -4.38 -23.05
CA LEU A 406 10.52 -3.57 -23.06
C LEU A 406 10.91 -3.11 -21.64
N PHE A 407 9.94 -2.66 -20.85
CA PHE A 407 10.12 -2.35 -19.44
C PHE A 407 10.64 -3.56 -18.65
N LEU A 408 10.03 -4.74 -18.79
CA LEU A 408 10.45 -5.94 -18.07
C LEU A 408 11.85 -6.44 -18.46
N GLU A 409 12.25 -6.32 -19.73
CA GLU A 409 13.62 -6.64 -20.16
C GLU A 409 14.63 -5.62 -19.61
N THR A 410 14.28 -4.33 -19.60
CA THR A 410 15.10 -3.27 -19.01
C THR A 410 15.26 -3.47 -17.50
N PHE A 411 14.15 -3.73 -16.80
CA PHE A 411 14.09 -4.00 -15.37
C PHE A 411 14.91 -5.24 -15.01
N ARG A 412 14.72 -6.35 -15.75
CA ARG A 412 15.50 -7.59 -15.57
C ARG A 412 16.99 -7.33 -15.76
N HIS A 413 17.38 -6.55 -16.76
CA HIS A 413 18.78 -6.20 -17.00
C HIS A 413 19.38 -5.47 -15.80
N ILE A 414 18.70 -4.42 -15.30
CA ILE A 414 19.15 -3.63 -14.14
C ILE A 414 19.24 -4.52 -12.90
N LEU A 415 18.21 -5.32 -12.62
CA LEU A 415 18.18 -6.20 -11.45
C LEU A 415 19.31 -7.25 -11.50
N THR A 416 19.53 -7.88 -12.66
CA THR A 416 20.61 -8.87 -12.84
C THR A 416 21.96 -8.21 -12.57
N ASN A 417 22.20 -7.00 -13.09
CA ASN A 417 23.43 -6.27 -12.85
C ASN A 417 23.66 -5.96 -11.37
N LEU A 418 22.61 -5.59 -10.62
CA LEU A 418 22.70 -5.37 -9.18
C LEU A 418 23.09 -6.66 -8.44
N LEU A 419 22.45 -7.78 -8.79
CA LEU A 419 22.71 -9.09 -8.18
C LEU A 419 24.14 -9.59 -8.46
N GLU A 420 24.58 -9.53 -9.71
CA GLU A 420 25.93 -9.94 -10.12
C GLU A 420 27.03 -9.12 -9.42
N ARG A 421 26.74 -7.85 -9.12
CA ARG A 421 27.66 -6.95 -8.41
C ARG A 421 27.52 -7.01 -6.88
N GLY A 422 26.68 -7.91 -6.35
CA GLY A 422 26.43 -8.03 -4.91
C GLY A 422 25.87 -6.75 -4.28
N ARG A 423 25.11 -5.96 -5.03
CA ARG A 423 24.51 -4.69 -4.56
C ARG A 423 23.17 -4.96 -3.89
N THR A 424 22.79 -4.06 -2.99
CA THR A 424 21.46 -4.08 -2.38
C THR A 424 20.37 -3.86 -3.43
N VAL A 425 19.25 -4.58 -3.28
CA VAL A 425 18.07 -4.44 -4.14
C VAL A 425 16.96 -3.79 -3.32
N HIS A 426 16.31 -2.80 -3.91
CA HIS A 426 15.20 -2.11 -3.26
C HIS A 426 14.00 -3.05 -3.07
N PRO A 427 13.30 -3.02 -1.91
CA PRO A 427 12.13 -3.86 -1.68
C PRO A 427 11.07 -3.77 -2.78
N LEU A 428 10.76 -2.55 -3.25
CA LEU A 428 9.82 -2.38 -4.38
C LEU A 428 10.27 -3.10 -5.66
N SER A 429 11.57 -3.16 -5.95
CA SER A 429 12.07 -3.91 -7.10
C SER A 429 11.89 -5.41 -6.91
N LEU A 430 12.01 -5.92 -5.68
CA LEU A 430 11.68 -7.32 -5.39
C LEU A 430 10.18 -7.59 -5.52
N ASP A 431 9.33 -6.64 -5.12
CA ASP A 431 7.87 -6.75 -5.26
C ASP A 431 7.46 -6.76 -6.74
N VAL A 432 8.07 -5.90 -7.56
CA VAL A 432 7.92 -5.94 -9.03
C VAL A 432 8.33 -7.32 -9.55
N TRP A 433 9.53 -7.78 -9.24
CA TRP A 433 9.99 -9.09 -9.70
C TRP A 433 9.04 -10.23 -9.31
N ASN A 434 8.69 -10.34 -8.03
CA ASN A 434 7.85 -11.41 -7.50
C ASN A 434 6.45 -11.40 -8.11
N ARG A 435 5.87 -10.22 -8.35
CA ARG A 435 4.55 -10.10 -8.98
C ARG A 435 4.55 -10.61 -10.41
N TYR A 436 5.42 -10.05 -11.24
CA TYR A 436 5.47 -10.41 -12.66
C TYR A 436 5.94 -11.86 -12.87
N ALA A 437 6.78 -12.39 -11.99
CA ALA A 437 7.17 -13.80 -11.99
C ALA A 437 6.00 -14.73 -11.64
N ALA A 438 5.22 -14.40 -10.60
CA ALA A 438 4.05 -15.19 -10.20
C ALA A 438 2.97 -15.22 -11.29
N GLU A 439 2.78 -14.10 -11.98
CA GLU A 439 1.84 -13.95 -13.09
C GLU A 439 2.36 -14.50 -14.43
N ARG A 440 3.60 -15.03 -14.47
CA ARG A 440 4.27 -15.53 -15.68
C ARG A 440 4.32 -14.51 -16.82
N ARG A 441 4.50 -13.23 -16.49
CA ARG A 441 4.53 -12.12 -17.46
C ARG A 441 5.93 -11.86 -18.03
N PHE A 442 6.97 -12.45 -17.45
CA PHE A 442 8.31 -12.40 -17.99
C PHE A 442 8.41 -13.22 -19.29
N PRO A 443 9.00 -12.66 -20.37
CA PRO A 443 9.26 -13.40 -21.59
C PRO A 443 10.09 -14.65 -21.31
N GLU A 444 9.72 -15.78 -21.94
CA GLU A 444 10.49 -17.02 -21.82
C GLU A 444 11.91 -16.79 -22.34
N HIS A 445 12.91 -17.11 -21.51
CA HIS A 445 14.28 -17.17 -21.99
C HIS A 445 14.36 -18.33 -23.00
N PRO A 446 14.89 -18.14 -24.21
CA PRO A 446 15.17 -19.28 -25.07
C PRO A 446 16.05 -20.22 -24.25
N ARG A 447 15.54 -21.43 -23.99
CA ARG A 447 16.27 -22.46 -23.28
C ARG A 447 17.60 -22.59 -24.01
N ALA A 448 18.71 -22.39 -23.31
CA ALA A 448 19.99 -22.88 -23.81
C ALA A 448 19.75 -24.36 -24.11
N LEU A 449 19.82 -24.74 -25.39
CA LEU A 449 19.84 -26.13 -25.81
C LEU A 449 20.96 -26.77 -24.99
N LYS A 450 20.56 -27.70 -24.11
CA LYS A 450 21.47 -28.46 -23.25
C LYS A 450 22.38 -29.33 -24.09
#